data_AF-A0A8J5SNR3-F1
#
_entry.id   AF-A0A8J5SNR3-F1
#
_cell.length_a   1.000
_cell.length_b   1.000
_cell.length_c   1.000
_cell.angle_alpha   90.00
_cell.angle_beta   90.00
_cell.angle_gamma   90.00
#
_symmetry.space_group_name_H-M   'P 1'
#
loop_
_entity.id
_entity.type
_entity.pdbx_description
1 polymer ?
#
loop_
_entity_poly.entity_id
_entity_poly.type
_entity_poly.pdbx_seq_one_letter_code
_entity_poly.pdbx_strand_id
1 'polypeptide(L)'
;MAARAAAAAHIHIEGVQTALPTRVVEPGKARLVAVAAPPLPAEALQRRVRAVLYYRAEDATSPLPCAWEEAVSVKESLSEALADHPEMAGRLRRRADGSWEVKLNDTGVRLLQATAEAPLDEFLADKDLPRKEAALAPWTDVNADDPDMCPPIFMQLTRFQGDGGYAIGVSCALVLSDPLSLARFLLSWARTHARIRAQSKVTPHPMAQYMAYFQRPETSRKRVRSVPLDSLAVDGASAETVLFRARAAPLDGRHRALAAACVDQASEELGAPKVSRFSVVVAPAPAAEDDGCVGKTTIETCTAADGSQAGSGAGAGAGAVLEAVQWSELGLEELMLRDSKPVHVSYRIVTSGDEGLVVVMADGDGSLLVTATLPNIVIMVRVHELAAAGLALLLAAVAPAYAVDYIVGDSSGWASGVDYDSWAKGKTFNVDDSLVFQYSMMHTVAEVSSADYSACSASNSIQSYSDQSTKIALTKPGTRYFICGASGHCAGGMKLAVTVSAADATTPATKSPPSSETPATPSDPGSETPADPSTETPSTPSTPAATTTPTSSTGSTGASGRGSEAHSVIGLLVGAIGLAMTC
;
A
#
# COMPACT_ATOMS: atom_id res chain seq x y z
N MET A 1 -21.65 -0.82 22.39
CA MET A 1 -21.89 -1.16 20.98
C MET A 1 -20.56 -1.53 20.34
N ALA A 2 -20.48 -2.59 19.55
CA ALA A 2 -19.30 -2.80 18.70
C ALA A 2 -19.41 -1.86 17.49
N ALA A 3 -18.37 -1.08 17.22
CA ALA A 3 -18.30 -0.31 15.97
C ALA A 3 -18.18 -1.31 14.80
N ARG A 4 -19.23 -1.41 13.99
CA ARG A 4 -19.21 -2.23 12.78
C ARG A 4 -18.22 -1.58 11.82
N ALA A 5 -17.06 -2.23 11.62
CA ALA A 5 -16.09 -1.78 10.64
C ALA A 5 -16.78 -1.57 9.28
N ALA A 6 -16.55 -0.41 8.67
CA ALA A 6 -17.04 -0.15 7.32
C ALA A 6 -16.44 -1.19 6.37
N ALA A 7 -17.26 -1.72 5.47
CA ALA A 7 -16.73 -2.58 4.41
C ALA A 7 -15.85 -1.72 3.50
N ALA A 8 -14.63 -2.18 3.20
CA ALA A 8 -13.74 -1.49 2.28
C ALA A 8 -14.43 -1.35 0.91
N ALA A 9 -14.43 -0.15 0.34
CA ALA A 9 -15.02 0.10 -0.97
C ALA A 9 -14.16 -0.52 -2.09
N HIS A 10 -14.80 -1.04 -3.13
CA HIS A 10 -14.13 -1.72 -4.23
C HIS A 10 -14.25 -0.98 -5.56
N ILE A 11 -13.29 -1.25 -6.46
CA ILE A 11 -13.50 -1.16 -7.90
C ILE A 11 -13.92 -2.53 -8.42
N HIS A 12 -14.99 -2.58 -9.21
CA HIS A 12 -15.40 -3.77 -9.94
C HIS A 12 -15.11 -3.61 -11.42
N ILE A 13 -14.30 -4.49 -11.97
CA ILE A 13 -14.12 -4.62 -13.42
C ILE A 13 -15.36 -5.34 -13.96
N GLU A 14 -16.15 -4.65 -14.76
CA GLU A 14 -17.36 -5.17 -15.40
C GLU A 14 -17.08 -5.75 -16.78
N GLY A 15 -16.05 -5.25 -17.47
CA GLY A 15 -15.67 -5.69 -18.81
C GLY A 15 -14.20 -5.45 -19.13
N VAL A 16 -13.64 -6.34 -19.96
CA VAL A 16 -12.27 -6.27 -20.49
C VAL A 16 -12.35 -6.30 -22.01
N GLN A 17 -11.75 -5.30 -22.67
CA GLN A 17 -11.79 -5.13 -24.12
C GLN A 17 -10.40 -4.75 -24.68
N THR A 18 -10.29 -4.74 -26.00
CA THR A 18 -9.16 -4.16 -26.74
C THR A 18 -9.72 -3.21 -27.79
N ALA A 19 -9.17 -1.99 -27.89
CA ALA A 19 -9.35 -1.12 -29.04
C ALA A 19 -8.22 -1.39 -30.04
N LEU A 20 -8.56 -1.67 -31.30
CA LEU A 20 -7.63 -1.98 -32.38
C LEU A 20 -7.65 -0.82 -33.38
N PRO A 21 -6.54 -0.48 -34.07
CA PRO A 21 -6.56 0.50 -35.15
C PRO A 21 -7.62 0.18 -36.22
N THR A 22 -8.37 1.17 -36.70
CA THR A 22 -9.29 1.03 -37.84
C THR A 22 -8.57 0.94 -39.20
N ARG A 23 -7.30 1.35 -39.25
CA ARG A 23 -6.40 1.23 -40.41
C ARG A 23 -5.23 0.33 -40.04
N VAL A 24 -4.95 -0.67 -40.87
CA VAL A 24 -3.84 -1.62 -40.67
C VAL A 24 -2.51 -0.92 -40.96
N VAL A 25 -1.52 -1.12 -40.09
CA VAL A 25 -0.17 -0.57 -40.28
C VAL A 25 0.64 -1.44 -41.24
N GLU A 26 1.45 -0.80 -42.08
CA GLU A 26 2.31 -1.50 -43.04
C GLU A 26 3.30 -2.46 -42.33
N PRO A 27 3.39 -3.74 -42.75
CA PRO A 27 4.19 -4.74 -42.08
C PRO A 27 5.67 -4.36 -41.93
N GLY A 28 6.22 -4.60 -40.74
CA GLY A 28 7.64 -4.40 -40.46
C GLY A 28 8.00 -3.04 -39.88
N LYS A 29 7.06 -2.07 -39.85
CA LYS A 29 7.30 -0.78 -39.17
C LYS A 29 7.55 -0.97 -37.67
N ALA A 30 8.48 -0.19 -37.14
CA ALA A 30 8.81 -0.14 -35.72
C ALA A 30 9.31 1.26 -35.34
N ARG A 31 9.31 1.56 -34.04
CA ARG A 31 9.94 2.73 -33.45
C ARG A 31 11.08 2.28 -32.54
N LEU A 32 12.25 2.89 -32.65
CA LEU A 32 13.45 2.43 -31.93
C LEU A 32 13.48 2.97 -30.50
N VAL A 33 14.00 2.14 -29.59
CA VAL A 33 14.37 2.52 -28.22
C VAL A 33 15.85 2.21 -28.05
N ALA A 34 16.68 3.23 -28.21
CA ALA A 34 18.12 3.12 -28.04
C ALA A 34 18.50 3.31 -26.57
N VAL A 35 19.35 2.42 -26.06
CA VAL A 35 19.80 2.42 -24.68
C VAL A 35 21.32 2.61 -24.68
N ALA A 36 21.83 3.63 -24.01
CA ALA A 36 23.26 4.00 -24.09
C ALA A 36 24.21 2.92 -23.55
N ALA A 37 23.74 2.07 -22.63
CA ALA A 37 24.42 0.89 -22.15
C ALA A 37 23.39 -0.25 -21.97
N PRO A 38 23.24 -1.17 -22.94
CA PRO A 38 22.36 -2.33 -22.79
C PRO A 38 22.97 -3.38 -21.83
N PRO A 39 22.15 -4.23 -21.18
CA PRO A 39 20.70 -4.30 -21.27
C PRO A 39 20.00 -3.17 -20.50
N LEU A 40 18.77 -2.84 -20.93
CA LEU A 40 17.87 -1.99 -20.15
C LEU A 40 17.50 -2.70 -18.84
N PRO A 41 17.64 -2.07 -17.65
CA PRO A 41 17.27 -2.68 -16.38
C PRO A 41 15.75 -2.92 -16.29
N ALA A 42 15.33 -3.97 -15.59
CA ALA A 42 13.93 -4.40 -15.53
C ALA A 42 13.03 -3.37 -14.84
N GLU A 43 13.59 -2.60 -13.91
CA GLU A 43 12.98 -1.49 -13.18
C GLU A 43 12.59 -0.34 -14.13
N ALA A 44 13.40 -0.12 -15.18
CA ALA A 44 13.14 0.91 -16.19
C ALA A 44 12.00 0.56 -17.15
N LEU A 45 11.65 -0.72 -17.29
CA LEU A 45 10.46 -1.17 -18.03
C LEU A 45 9.15 -0.90 -17.26
N GLN A 46 9.20 -0.78 -15.92
CA GLN A 46 8.01 -0.53 -15.08
C GLN A 46 7.70 0.96 -14.92
N ARG A 47 8.60 1.84 -15.38
CA ARG A 47 8.43 3.29 -15.41
C ARG A 47 7.28 3.66 -16.32
N ARG A 48 6.33 4.46 -15.82
CA ARG A 48 5.10 4.82 -16.54
C ARG A 48 4.58 6.19 -16.17
N VAL A 49 3.82 6.78 -17.07
CA VAL A 49 2.92 7.90 -16.79
C VAL A 49 1.58 7.33 -16.36
N ARG A 50 1.08 7.77 -15.21
CA ARG A 50 -0.31 7.62 -14.77
C ARG A 50 -1.00 8.96 -14.95
N ALA A 51 -2.15 8.98 -15.62
CA ALA A 51 -3.03 10.13 -15.72
C ALA A 51 -4.45 9.72 -15.35
N VAL A 52 -5.16 10.52 -14.57
CA VAL A 52 -6.57 10.27 -14.19
C VAL A 52 -7.38 11.54 -14.37
N LEU A 53 -8.38 11.48 -15.27
CA LEU A 53 -9.27 12.59 -15.58
C LEU A 53 -10.65 12.30 -14.98
N TYR A 54 -11.19 13.22 -14.20
CA TYR A 54 -12.46 13.05 -13.47
C TYR A 54 -13.54 13.98 -14.02
N TYR A 55 -14.77 13.48 -14.14
CA TYR A 55 -15.90 14.19 -14.74
C TYR A 55 -17.16 13.99 -13.90
N ARG A 56 -17.89 15.07 -13.62
CA ARG A 56 -19.26 14.96 -13.06
C ARG A 56 -20.24 14.55 -14.15
N ALA A 57 -21.35 13.93 -13.75
CA ALA A 57 -22.50 13.80 -14.65
C ALA A 57 -23.14 15.17 -14.88
N GLU A 58 -23.58 15.43 -16.11
CA GLU A 58 -24.55 16.49 -16.39
C GLU A 58 -25.94 16.09 -15.83
N ASP A 59 -26.78 17.08 -15.55
CA ASP A 59 -28.00 16.92 -14.73
C ASP A 59 -28.85 15.70 -15.09
N ALA A 60 -29.28 14.97 -14.05
CA ALA A 60 -29.99 13.69 -14.12
C ALA A 60 -31.41 13.73 -14.73
N THR A 61 -31.75 14.80 -15.46
CA THR A 61 -33.01 14.99 -16.19
C THR A 61 -33.03 14.28 -17.54
N SER A 62 -31.86 13.98 -18.12
CA SER A 62 -31.74 13.08 -19.27
C SER A 62 -31.43 11.66 -18.77
N PRO A 63 -32.15 10.61 -19.22
CA PRO A 63 -31.80 9.24 -18.87
C PRO A 63 -30.41 8.93 -19.42
N LEU A 64 -29.45 8.73 -18.51
CA LEU A 64 -28.05 8.45 -18.87
C LEU A 64 -27.98 7.28 -19.87
N PRO A 65 -27.24 7.42 -20.99
CA PRO A 65 -26.93 6.30 -21.87
C PRO A 65 -26.49 5.09 -21.04
N CYS A 66 -27.09 3.95 -21.31
CA CYS A 66 -26.87 2.78 -20.49
C CYS A 66 -25.40 2.36 -20.65
N ALA A 67 -24.70 2.07 -19.54
CA ALA A 67 -23.25 2.29 -19.44
C ALA A 67 -22.36 1.58 -20.49
N TRP A 68 -22.88 0.56 -21.17
CA TRP A 68 -22.22 -0.09 -22.30
C TRP A 68 -22.23 0.74 -23.60
N GLU A 69 -23.22 1.61 -23.85
CA GLU A 69 -23.33 2.48 -25.04
C GLU A 69 -22.20 3.51 -25.08
N GLU A 70 -21.92 4.11 -23.92
CA GLU A 70 -20.81 5.04 -23.72
C GLU A 70 -19.47 4.31 -23.91
N ALA A 71 -19.32 3.12 -23.32
CA ALA A 71 -18.09 2.35 -23.44
C ALA A 71 -17.85 1.79 -24.86
N VAL A 72 -18.90 1.48 -25.62
CA VAL A 72 -18.81 1.18 -27.07
C VAL A 72 -18.36 2.43 -27.83
N SER A 73 -18.96 3.60 -27.57
CA SER A 73 -18.58 4.87 -28.22
C SER A 73 -17.13 5.27 -27.92
N VAL A 74 -16.67 5.06 -26.68
CA VAL A 74 -15.26 5.21 -26.25
C VAL A 74 -14.37 4.24 -27.02
N LYS A 75 -14.72 2.95 -27.09
CA LYS A 75 -13.94 1.94 -27.82
C LYS A 75 -13.84 2.23 -29.31
N GLU A 76 -14.94 2.58 -29.97
CA GLU A 76 -14.98 2.88 -31.42
C GLU A 76 -14.13 4.12 -31.75
N SER A 77 -14.30 5.20 -30.99
CA SER A 77 -13.49 6.42 -31.16
C SER A 77 -12.01 6.24 -30.83
N LEU A 78 -11.67 5.42 -29.83
CA LEU A 78 -10.29 5.05 -29.51
C LEU A 78 -9.68 4.21 -30.65
N SER A 79 -10.44 3.27 -31.20
CA SER A 79 -10.02 2.44 -32.34
C SER A 79 -9.71 3.29 -33.58
N GLU A 80 -10.50 4.33 -33.85
CA GLU A 80 -10.25 5.29 -34.93
C GLU A 80 -9.07 6.22 -34.64
N ALA A 81 -8.87 6.65 -33.39
CA ALA A 81 -7.72 7.49 -33.02
C ALA A 81 -6.38 6.73 -33.07
N LEU A 82 -6.38 5.44 -32.75
CA LEU A 82 -5.20 4.56 -32.86
C LEU A 82 -4.72 4.37 -34.31
N ALA A 83 -5.57 4.65 -35.29
CA ALA A 83 -5.21 4.61 -36.71
C ALA A 83 -4.42 5.86 -37.18
N ASP A 84 -4.24 6.85 -36.31
CA ASP A 84 -3.32 8.00 -36.48
C ASP A 84 -2.15 7.99 -35.46
N HIS A 85 -2.21 7.12 -34.43
CA HIS A 85 -1.21 6.97 -33.36
C HIS A 85 -0.87 5.48 -33.16
N PRO A 86 -0.31 4.81 -34.18
CA PRO A 86 -0.19 3.35 -34.23
C PRO A 86 0.77 2.76 -33.18
N GLU A 87 1.73 3.55 -32.68
CA GLU A 87 2.64 3.16 -31.60
C GLU A 87 1.91 2.80 -30.31
N MET A 88 0.78 3.45 -30.02
CA MET A 88 -0.06 3.13 -28.86
C MET A 88 -0.73 1.74 -29.00
N ALA A 89 -0.91 1.24 -30.23
CA ALA A 89 -1.40 -0.11 -30.52
C ALA A 89 -0.27 -1.17 -30.63
N GLY A 90 1.00 -0.74 -30.59
CA GLY A 90 2.17 -1.61 -30.75
C GLY A 90 2.53 -2.44 -29.50
N ARG A 91 3.62 -3.19 -29.58
CA ARG A 91 4.17 -4.00 -28.49
C ARG A 91 5.69 -3.84 -28.35
N LEU A 92 6.19 -3.91 -27.12
CA LEU A 92 7.62 -3.85 -26.83
C LEU A 92 8.31 -5.13 -27.28
N ARG A 93 9.53 -5.02 -27.79
CA ARG A 93 10.31 -6.18 -28.23
C ARG A 93 11.80 -5.95 -28.02
N ARG A 94 12.47 -6.96 -27.48
CA ARG A 94 13.93 -7.05 -27.37
C ARG A 94 14.50 -7.55 -28.71
N ARG A 95 15.48 -6.84 -29.27
CA ARG A 95 16.18 -7.20 -30.52
C ARG A 95 17.37 -8.12 -30.24
N ALA A 96 17.89 -8.75 -31.30
CA ALA A 96 19.00 -9.70 -31.21
C ALA A 96 20.37 -9.04 -30.87
N ASP A 97 20.47 -7.72 -31.04
CA ASP A 97 21.60 -6.87 -30.63
C ASP A 97 21.47 -6.37 -29.17
N GLY A 98 20.42 -6.76 -28.45
CA GLY A 98 20.12 -6.28 -27.10
C GLY A 98 19.44 -4.90 -27.04
N SER A 99 19.18 -4.26 -28.18
CA SER A 99 18.38 -3.02 -28.23
C SER A 99 16.89 -3.31 -28.06
N TRP A 100 16.09 -2.25 -27.87
CA TRP A 100 14.64 -2.35 -27.75
C TRP A 100 13.95 -1.67 -28.93
N GLU A 101 12.76 -2.15 -29.27
CA GLU A 101 11.85 -1.52 -30.24
C GLU A 101 10.40 -1.58 -29.74
N VAL A 102 9.57 -0.65 -30.20
CA VAL A 102 8.13 -0.80 -30.21
C VAL A 102 7.74 -1.25 -31.62
N LYS A 103 7.33 -2.51 -31.75
CA LYS A 103 6.86 -3.08 -33.01
C LYS A 103 5.43 -2.60 -33.26
N LEU A 104 5.19 -2.05 -34.45
CA LEU A 104 3.87 -1.58 -34.87
C LEU A 104 3.12 -2.79 -35.46
N ASN A 105 2.27 -3.40 -34.64
CA ASN A 105 1.66 -4.72 -34.90
C ASN A 105 0.17 -4.80 -34.54
N ASP A 106 -0.51 -3.65 -34.46
CA ASP A 106 -1.96 -3.48 -34.32
C ASP A 106 -2.63 -4.31 -33.21
N THR A 107 -1.87 -4.71 -32.18
CA THR A 107 -2.37 -5.56 -31.08
C THR A 107 -3.23 -4.75 -30.09
N GLY A 108 -3.22 -3.42 -30.20
CA GLY A 108 -4.21 -2.51 -29.65
C GLY A 108 -4.03 -2.16 -28.18
N VAL A 109 -4.83 -1.19 -27.73
CA VAL A 109 -4.86 -0.69 -26.35
C VAL A 109 -5.83 -1.52 -25.51
N ARG A 110 -5.41 -1.86 -24.29
CA ARG A 110 -6.29 -2.54 -23.31
C ARG A 110 -7.28 -1.53 -22.74
N LEU A 111 -8.58 -1.76 -22.96
CA LEU A 111 -9.66 -0.94 -22.42
C LEU A 111 -10.45 -1.73 -21.36
N LEU A 112 -10.58 -1.16 -20.17
CA LEU A 112 -11.32 -1.71 -19.04
C LEU A 112 -12.57 -0.88 -18.77
N GLN A 113 -13.65 -1.55 -18.36
CA GLN A 113 -14.90 -0.93 -17.94
C GLN A 113 -15.11 -1.28 -16.46
N ALA A 114 -15.35 -0.28 -15.62
CA ALA A 114 -15.41 -0.48 -14.18
C ALA A 114 -16.46 0.38 -13.47
N THR A 115 -16.88 -0.06 -12.28
CA THR A 115 -17.73 0.70 -11.34
C THR A 115 -17.03 0.79 -9.99
N ALA A 116 -17.00 1.99 -9.38
CA ALA A 116 -16.50 2.23 -8.03
C ALA A 116 -17.63 2.17 -6.99
N GLU A 117 -17.39 1.60 -5.80
CA GLU A 117 -18.31 1.63 -4.64
C GLU A 117 -18.14 2.92 -3.80
N ALA A 118 -18.09 4.08 -4.47
CA ALA A 118 -18.05 5.41 -3.87
C ALA A 118 -18.70 6.44 -4.84
N PRO A 119 -19.19 7.58 -4.34
CA PRO A 119 -19.44 8.78 -5.15
C PRO A 119 -18.12 9.51 -5.46
N LEU A 120 -18.11 10.28 -6.56
CA LEU A 120 -16.95 10.99 -7.07
C LEU A 120 -16.48 12.10 -6.11
N ASP A 121 -17.41 12.90 -5.58
CA ASP A 121 -17.05 14.03 -4.71
C ASP A 121 -16.51 13.57 -3.33
N GLU A 122 -16.90 12.38 -2.85
CA GLU A 122 -16.27 11.75 -1.67
C GLU A 122 -14.88 11.21 -2.01
N PHE A 123 -14.73 10.55 -3.16
CA PHE A 123 -13.46 10.01 -3.63
C PHE A 123 -12.39 11.10 -3.82
N LEU A 124 -12.77 12.25 -4.39
CA LEU A 124 -11.89 13.41 -4.58
C LEU A 124 -11.56 14.15 -3.28
N ALA A 125 -12.36 13.96 -2.21
CA ALA A 125 -12.10 14.53 -0.89
C ALA A 125 -11.17 13.67 -0.02
N ASP A 126 -10.80 12.46 -0.47
CA ASP A 126 -9.96 11.52 0.27
C ASP A 126 -8.48 11.97 0.29
N LYS A 127 -7.84 11.90 1.46
CA LYS A 127 -6.43 12.28 1.63
C LYS A 127 -5.45 11.25 1.05
N ASP A 128 -5.89 10.00 0.90
CA ASP A 128 -5.16 8.92 0.25
C ASP A 128 -5.53 8.77 -1.25
N LEU A 129 -6.23 9.75 -1.84
CA LEU A 129 -6.54 9.83 -3.27
C LEU A 129 -5.36 9.41 -4.19
N PRO A 130 -4.11 9.89 -4.02
CA PRO A 130 -3.00 9.53 -4.90
C PRO A 130 -2.50 8.07 -4.77
N ARG A 131 -3.00 7.32 -3.78
CA ARG A 131 -2.86 5.85 -3.69
C ARG A 131 -4.06 5.16 -4.36
N LYS A 132 -5.28 5.64 -4.09
CA LYS A 132 -6.53 5.09 -4.63
C LYS A 132 -6.64 5.23 -6.15
N GLU A 133 -5.97 6.23 -6.74
CA GLU A 133 -5.79 6.38 -8.18
C GLU A 133 -5.18 5.17 -8.89
N ALA A 134 -4.39 4.34 -8.21
CA ALA A 134 -3.86 3.09 -8.78
C ALA A 134 -4.98 2.10 -9.19
N ALA A 135 -6.15 2.17 -8.55
CA ALA A 135 -7.32 1.37 -8.88
C ALA A 135 -8.16 1.95 -10.04
N LEU A 136 -7.99 3.23 -10.36
CA LEU A 136 -8.62 3.90 -11.50
C LEU A 136 -7.77 3.79 -12.77
N ALA A 137 -6.44 3.82 -12.63
CA ALA A 137 -5.47 3.64 -13.71
C ALA A 137 -4.60 2.39 -13.46
N PRO A 138 -5.16 1.19 -13.71
CA PRO A 138 -4.48 -0.08 -13.41
C PRO A 138 -3.24 -0.30 -14.29
N TRP A 139 -2.39 -1.20 -13.84
CA TRP A 139 -1.13 -1.55 -14.49
C TRP A 139 -0.88 -3.07 -14.40
N THR A 140 -0.05 -3.58 -15.30
CA THR A 140 0.60 -4.90 -15.20
C THR A 140 2.03 -4.70 -15.66
N ASP A 141 2.98 -5.18 -14.87
CA ASP A 141 4.40 -5.02 -15.18
C ASP A 141 4.79 -5.64 -16.53
N VAL A 142 5.71 -4.97 -17.21
CA VAL A 142 6.29 -5.41 -18.47
C VAL A 142 7.34 -6.48 -18.15
N ASN A 143 7.04 -7.73 -18.48
CA ASN A 143 7.99 -8.83 -18.41
C ASN A 143 9.16 -8.55 -19.36
N ALA A 144 10.39 -8.62 -18.84
CA ALA A 144 11.60 -8.37 -19.63
C ALA A 144 11.89 -9.49 -20.64
N ASP A 145 11.36 -10.70 -20.43
CA ASP A 145 11.59 -11.87 -21.29
C ASP A 145 10.49 -12.10 -22.33
N ASP A 146 9.22 -11.88 -21.99
CA ASP A 146 8.07 -11.89 -22.91
C ASP A 146 7.42 -10.50 -23.09
N PRO A 147 8.18 -9.43 -23.47
CA PRO A 147 7.69 -8.06 -23.47
C PRO A 147 6.61 -7.77 -24.53
N ASP A 148 6.48 -8.63 -25.55
CA ASP A 148 5.47 -8.49 -26.60
C ASP A 148 4.08 -9.01 -26.19
N MET A 149 4.03 -9.86 -25.15
CA MET A 149 2.80 -10.29 -24.49
C MET A 149 2.25 -9.23 -23.52
N CYS A 150 3.08 -8.30 -23.04
CA CYS A 150 2.67 -7.21 -22.16
C CYS A 150 2.06 -6.03 -22.94
N PRO A 151 0.84 -5.57 -22.62
CA PRO A 151 0.29 -4.33 -23.19
C PRO A 151 0.98 -3.12 -22.55
N PRO A 152 1.69 -2.27 -23.32
CA PRO A 152 2.46 -1.16 -22.76
C PRO A 152 1.59 0.05 -22.37
N ILE A 153 0.27 0.01 -22.63
CA ILE A 153 -0.70 1.02 -22.26
C ILE A 153 -2.05 0.38 -21.87
N PHE A 154 -2.60 0.88 -20.76
CA PHE A 154 -3.93 0.56 -20.23
C PHE A 154 -4.79 1.82 -20.16
N MET A 155 -6.07 1.69 -20.50
CA MET A 155 -7.09 2.70 -20.25
C MET A 155 -8.27 2.05 -19.51
N GLN A 156 -8.85 2.74 -18.53
CA GLN A 156 -10.02 2.29 -17.79
C GLN A 156 -11.05 3.42 -17.67
N LEU A 157 -12.27 3.15 -18.11
CA LEU A 157 -13.43 3.99 -17.84
C LEU A 157 -14.10 3.47 -16.56
N THR A 158 -14.07 4.28 -15.51
CA THR A 158 -14.66 3.96 -14.20
C THR A 158 -15.86 4.85 -13.92
N ARG A 159 -17.01 4.29 -13.57
CA ARG A 159 -18.20 5.04 -13.15
C ARG A 159 -18.37 5.00 -11.63
N PHE A 160 -18.69 6.13 -11.02
CA PHE A 160 -18.97 6.28 -9.60
C PHE A 160 -20.45 5.99 -9.29
N GLN A 161 -20.73 5.58 -8.05
CA GLN A 161 -22.08 5.27 -7.56
C GLN A 161 -22.69 6.48 -6.84
N GLY A 162 -24.03 6.56 -6.83
CA GLY A 162 -24.74 7.72 -6.30
C GLY A 162 -24.83 8.85 -7.32
N ASP A 163 -23.78 9.67 -7.44
CA ASP A 163 -23.77 10.87 -8.30
C ASP A 163 -23.69 10.58 -9.81
N GLY A 164 -23.22 9.38 -10.19
CA GLY A 164 -23.08 8.98 -11.59
C GLY A 164 -21.91 9.64 -12.32
N GLY A 165 -20.99 10.30 -11.61
CA GLY A 165 -19.72 10.78 -12.16
C GLY A 165 -18.86 9.65 -12.74
N TYR A 166 -17.81 10.00 -13.46
CA TYR A 166 -16.92 9.04 -14.09
C TYR A 166 -15.47 9.52 -14.14
N ALA A 167 -14.54 8.59 -14.31
CA ALA A 167 -13.13 8.89 -14.52
C ALA A 167 -12.55 8.05 -15.67
N ILE A 168 -11.62 8.65 -16.41
CA ILE A 168 -10.73 7.96 -17.35
C ILE A 168 -9.36 7.87 -16.68
N GLY A 169 -8.97 6.66 -16.28
CA GLY A 169 -7.61 6.37 -15.83
C GLY A 169 -6.77 5.80 -16.97
N VAL A 170 -5.54 6.26 -17.12
CA VAL A 170 -4.57 5.82 -18.14
C VAL A 170 -3.24 5.53 -17.46
N SER A 171 -2.65 4.36 -17.75
CA SER A 171 -1.29 4.00 -17.37
C SER A 171 -0.52 3.61 -18.63
N CYS A 172 0.57 4.31 -18.94
CA CYS A 172 1.35 4.14 -20.17
C CYS A 172 2.85 4.07 -19.87
N ALA A 173 3.54 3.05 -20.38
CA ALA A 173 4.97 2.87 -20.17
C ALA A 173 5.78 4.08 -20.71
N LEU A 174 6.76 4.57 -19.95
CA LEU A 174 7.60 5.70 -20.40
C LEU A 174 8.53 5.33 -21.56
N VAL A 175 8.75 4.02 -21.78
CA VAL A 175 9.39 3.48 -22.99
C VAL A 175 8.45 3.45 -24.21
N LEU A 176 7.13 3.56 -24.00
CA LEU A 176 6.12 3.72 -25.06
C LEU A 176 5.81 5.19 -25.36
N SER A 177 5.64 6.03 -24.34
CA SER A 177 5.31 7.45 -24.52
C SER A 177 5.78 8.29 -23.33
N ASP A 178 6.35 9.44 -23.62
CA ASP A 178 6.50 10.52 -22.65
C ASP A 178 5.13 11.16 -22.32
N PRO A 179 5.02 11.93 -21.20
CA PRO A 179 3.77 12.58 -20.79
C PRO A 179 3.13 13.49 -21.83
N LEU A 180 3.92 14.27 -22.58
CA LEU A 180 3.43 15.23 -23.55
C LEU A 180 2.88 14.54 -24.80
N SER A 181 3.57 13.53 -25.31
CA SER A 181 3.08 12.68 -26.41
C SER A 181 1.81 11.92 -25.99
N LEU A 182 1.71 11.45 -24.74
CA LEU A 182 0.51 10.80 -24.21
C LEU A 182 -0.67 11.79 -24.15
N ALA A 183 -0.44 13.01 -23.65
CA ALA A 183 -1.46 14.05 -23.61
C ALA A 183 -1.95 14.43 -25.02
N ARG A 184 -1.03 14.57 -25.98
CA ARG A 184 -1.33 14.83 -27.40
C ARG A 184 -2.16 13.71 -28.03
N PHE A 185 -1.85 12.44 -27.76
CA PHE A 185 -2.66 11.29 -28.19
C PHE A 185 -4.08 11.34 -27.60
N LEU A 186 -4.21 11.55 -26.29
CA LEU A 186 -5.51 11.59 -25.61
C LEU A 186 -6.38 12.77 -26.08
N LEU A 187 -5.79 13.94 -26.32
CA LEU A 187 -6.47 15.09 -26.93
C LEU A 187 -6.85 14.83 -28.40
N SER A 188 -6.03 14.12 -29.16
CA SER A 188 -6.37 13.66 -30.52
C SER A 188 -7.56 12.69 -30.51
N TRP A 189 -7.57 11.74 -29.58
CA TRP A 189 -8.70 10.83 -29.37
C TRP A 189 -9.98 11.58 -29.02
N ALA A 190 -9.95 12.56 -28.11
CA ALA A 190 -11.13 13.34 -27.74
C ALA A 190 -11.74 14.12 -28.91
N ARG A 191 -10.91 14.70 -29.79
CA ARG A 191 -11.37 15.34 -31.05
C ARG A 191 -12.05 14.33 -31.97
N THR A 192 -11.48 13.13 -32.10
CA THR A 192 -12.09 12.03 -32.88
C THR A 192 -13.38 11.51 -32.24
N HIS A 193 -13.46 11.42 -30.91
CA HIS A 193 -14.67 11.07 -30.17
C HIS A 193 -15.80 12.09 -30.38
N ALA A 194 -15.50 13.39 -30.27
CA ALA A 194 -16.43 14.47 -30.56
C ALA A 194 -16.92 14.43 -32.02
N ARG A 195 -16.01 14.23 -32.99
CA ARG A 195 -16.35 14.03 -34.42
C ARG A 195 -17.33 12.88 -34.62
N ILE A 196 -17.05 11.70 -34.06
CA ILE A 196 -17.88 10.50 -34.23
C ILE A 196 -19.23 10.65 -33.53
N ARG A 197 -19.29 11.25 -32.33
CA ARG A 197 -20.58 11.57 -31.67
C ARG A 197 -21.40 12.58 -32.46
N ALA A 198 -20.77 13.60 -33.07
CA ALA A 198 -21.46 14.54 -33.94
C ALA A 198 -22.01 13.87 -35.20
N GLN A 199 -21.23 13.00 -35.84
CA GLN A 199 -21.68 12.19 -36.99
C GLN A 199 -22.83 11.24 -36.60
N SER A 200 -22.75 10.61 -35.43
CA SER A 200 -23.79 9.68 -34.92
C SER A 200 -25.12 10.37 -34.60
N LYS A 201 -25.12 11.67 -34.30
CA LYS A 201 -26.36 12.49 -34.15
C LYS A 201 -27.07 12.72 -35.50
N VAL A 202 -26.37 12.59 -36.64
CA VAL A 202 -26.90 12.80 -38.00
C VAL A 202 -27.23 11.47 -38.70
N THR A 203 -26.47 10.41 -38.42
CA THR A 203 -26.73 9.06 -38.92
C THR A 203 -26.35 8.06 -37.82
N PRO A 204 -27.31 7.37 -37.18
CA PRO A 204 -27.02 6.50 -36.04
C PRO A 204 -26.01 5.42 -36.42
N HIS A 205 -24.94 5.26 -35.64
CA HIS A 205 -23.86 4.33 -36.00
C HIS A 205 -24.42 2.89 -36.13
N PRO A 206 -24.12 2.12 -37.20
CA PRO A 206 -24.78 0.83 -37.44
C PRO A 206 -24.66 -0.16 -36.28
N MET A 207 -23.52 -0.18 -35.58
CA MET A 207 -23.37 -1.02 -34.38
C MET A 207 -24.33 -0.59 -33.26
N ALA A 208 -24.53 0.71 -33.01
CA ALA A 208 -25.49 1.18 -32.01
C ALA A 208 -26.94 0.78 -32.36
N GLN A 209 -27.32 0.81 -33.65
CA GLN A 209 -28.64 0.36 -34.10
C GLN A 209 -28.88 -1.13 -33.78
N TYR A 210 -27.90 -2.00 -34.03
CA TYR A 210 -28.03 -3.43 -33.74
C TYR A 210 -27.86 -3.77 -32.24
N MET A 211 -27.08 -2.99 -31.50
CA MET A 211 -26.82 -3.26 -30.07
C MET A 211 -28.05 -3.09 -29.18
N ALA A 212 -29.01 -2.23 -29.56
CA ALA A 212 -30.30 -2.11 -28.86
C ALA A 212 -31.06 -3.45 -28.74
N TYR A 213 -30.92 -4.35 -29.73
CA TYR A 213 -31.53 -5.69 -29.70
C TYR A 213 -30.87 -6.66 -28.71
N PHE A 214 -29.67 -6.34 -28.21
CA PHE A 214 -28.96 -7.16 -27.22
C PHE A 214 -29.18 -6.69 -25.76
N GLN A 215 -30.04 -5.69 -25.53
CA GLN A 215 -30.43 -5.26 -24.19
C GLN A 215 -31.15 -6.41 -23.45
N ARG A 216 -30.44 -7.04 -22.49
CA ARG A 216 -31.02 -7.93 -21.47
C ARG A 216 -30.86 -7.30 -20.09
N PRO A 217 -31.92 -6.69 -19.51
CA PRO A 217 -31.84 -6.05 -18.19
C PRO A 217 -31.41 -7.02 -17.07
N GLU A 218 -31.74 -8.31 -17.20
CA GLU A 218 -31.57 -9.31 -16.15
C GLU A 218 -30.29 -10.17 -16.28
N THR A 219 -29.51 -10.03 -17.36
CA THR A 219 -28.18 -10.66 -17.40
C THR A 219 -27.23 -9.89 -16.50
N SER A 220 -27.21 -10.29 -15.23
CA SER A 220 -26.37 -9.78 -14.16
C SER A 220 -24.98 -9.37 -14.68
N ARG A 221 -24.56 -8.12 -14.43
CA ARG A 221 -23.22 -7.65 -14.81
C ARG A 221 -22.18 -8.57 -14.15
N LYS A 222 -21.58 -9.45 -14.95
CA LYS A 222 -20.70 -10.51 -14.43
C LYS A 222 -19.35 -9.90 -14.08
N ARG A 223 -19.27 -9.28 -12.88
CA ARG A 223 -18.07 -8.69 -12.28
C ARG A 223 -16.89 -9.64 -12.52
N VAL A 224 -15.97 -9.24 -13.40
CA VAL A 224 -14.82 -10.03 -13.86
C VAL A 224 -13.81 -10.18 -12.72
N ARG A 225 -13.61 -9.09 -11.98
CA ARG A 225 -12.78 -9.00 -10.79
C ARG A 225 -13.30 -7.86 -9.90
N SER A 226 -13.24 -8.05 -8.58
CA SER A 226 -13.34 -6.96 -7.61
C SER A 226 -11.95 -6.69 -7.04
N VAL A 227 -11.61 -5.44 -6.80
CA VAL A 227 -10.35 -5.01 -6.20
C VAL A 227 -10.65 -4.00 -5.09
N PRO A 228 -10.30 -4.26 -3.82
CA PRO A 228 -10.45 -3.27 -2.76
C PRO A 228 -9.63 -2.03 -3.08
N LEU A 229 -10.18 -0.83 -2.91
CA LEU A 229 -9.52 0.43 -3.27
C LEU A 229 -8.16 0.60 -2.61
N ASP A 230 -8.04 0.19 -1.35
CA ASP A 230 -6.81 0.34 -0.56
C ASP A 230 -5.76 -0.75 -0.89
N SER A 231 -6.13 -1.81 -1.63
CA SER A 231 -5.24 -2.97 -1.89
C SER A 231 -4.17 -2.73 -2.96
N LEU A 232 -4.29 -1.68 -3.77
CA LEU A 232 -3.32 -1.30 -4.80
C LEU A 232 -2.34 -0.21 -4.33
N ALA A 233 -2.40 0.20 -3.06
CA ALA A 233 -1.63 1.31 -2.49
C ALA A 233 -0.10 1.10 -2.41
N VAL A 234 0.41 -0.07 -2.79
CA VAL A 234 1.86 -0.40 -2.87
C VAL A 234 2.48 0.10 -4.19
N ASP A 235 1.65 0.40 -5.19
CA ASP A 235 2.04 0.54 -6.59
C ASP A 235 2.74 1.88 -6.92
N GLY A 236 4.02 1.97 -6.55
CA GLY A 236 4.89 3.13 -6.78
C GLY A 236 4.80 4.18 -5.68
N ALA A 237 5.00 3.76 -4.43
CA ALA A 237 5.01 4.66 -3.29
C ALA A 237 6.13 5.71 -3.40
N SER A 238 5.73 6.99 -3.26
CA SER A 238 6.60 8.13 -2.97
C SER A 238 7.75 8.36 -3.98
N ALA A 239 7.39 8.95 -5.11
CA ALA A 239 8.29 9.72 -5.97
C ALA A 239 7.58 11.04 -6.33
N GLU A 240 8.27 12.17 -6.19
CA GLU A 240 7.73 13.49 -6.52
C GLU A 240 8.27 13.95 -7.88
N THR A 241 7.51 14.76 -8.61
CA THR A 241 7.89 15.18 -9.96
C THR A 241 7.59 16.65 -10.21
N VAL A 242 8.64 17.42 -10.50
CA VAL A 242 8.54 18.80 -11.00
C VAL A 242 8.53 18.77 -12.53
N LEU A 243 7.75 19.65 -13.15
CA LEU A 243 7.76 19.90 -14.59
C LEU A 243 8.39 21.28 -14.85
N PHE A 244 9.36 21.36 -15.75
CA PHE A 244 10.04 22.59 -16.15
C PHE A 244 9.81 22.89 -17.62
N ARG A 245 9.57 24.16 -17.96
CA ARG A 245 9.79 24.69 -19.30
C ARG A 245 11.25 25.13 -19.42
N ALA A 246 11.91 24.72 -20.50
CA ALA A 246 13.23 25.20 -20.86
C ALA A 246 13.20 25.85 -22.26
N ARG A 247 13.65 27.10 -22.35
CA ARG A 247 13.91 27.76 -23.65
C ARG A 247 15.32 27.40 -24.12
N ALA A 248 15.41 26.57 -25.16
CA ALA A 248 16.67 26.03 -25.65
C ALA A 248 17.00 26.51 -27.07
N ALA A 249 18.29 26.78 -27.32
CA ALA A 249 18.86 26.65 -28.66
C ALA A 249 18.91 25.16 -29.05
N PRO A 250 19.01 24.79 -30.35
CA PRO A 250 19.05 23.39 -30.78
C PRO A 250 19.99 22.51 -29.95
N LEU A 251 19.49 21.33 -29.58
CA LEU A 251 20.09 20.44 -28.60
C LEU A 251 21.14 19.54 -29.25
N ASP A 252 22.30 20.12 -29.57
CA ASP A 252 23.46 19.37 -30.02
C ASP A 252 24.03 18.52 -28.87
N GLY A 253 23.37 17.39 -28.55
CA GLY A 253 23.74 16.45 -27.48
C GLY A 253 23.59 16.98 -26.03
N ARG A 254 23.24 18.25 -25.82
CA ARG A 254 23.27 18.92 -24.50
C ARG A 254 22.16 18.51 -23.50
N HIS A 255 21.38 17.47 -23.80
CA HIS A 255 20.32 16.94 -22.94
C HIS A 255 20.80 16.56 -21.52
N ARG A 256 22.03 16.05 -21.36
CA ARG A 256 22.57 15.65 -20.04
C ARG A 256 22.76 16.83 -19.08
N ALA A 257 23.31 17.93 -19.57
CA ALA A 257 23.52 19.14 -18.77
C ALA A 257 22.18 19.81 -18.40
N LEU A 258 21.21 19.80 -19.32
CA LEU A 258 19.84 20.23 -19.04
C LEU A 258 19.17 19.35 -17.96
N ALA A 259 19.29 18.03 -18.10
CA ALA A 259 18.74 17.07 -17.16
C ALA A 259 19.35 17.21 -15.75
N ALA A 260 20.66 17.40 -15.65
CA ALA A 260 21.35 17.67 -14.38
C ALA A 260 20.81 18.95 -13.72
N ALA A 261 20.68 20.05 -14.47
CA ALA A 261 20.13 21.31 -13.96
C ALA A 261 18.67 21.15 -13.46
N CYS A 262 17.83 20.41 -14.18
CA CYS A 262 16.46 20.11 -13.74
C CYS A 262 16.43 19.24 -12.46
N VAL A 263 17.37 18.31 -12.29
CA VAL A 263 17.48 17.49 -11.05
C VAL A 263 17.96 18.33 -9.86
N ASP A 264 18.93 19.22 -10.08
CA ASP A 264 19.39 20.16 -9.05
C ASP A 264 18.28 21.11 -8.61
N GLN A 265 17.57 21.74 -9.55
CA GLN A 265 16.46 22.65 -9.25
C GLN A 265 15.27 21.93 -8.61
N ALA A 266 14.89 20.73 -9.08
CA ALA A 266 13.85 19.94 -8.43
C ALA A 266 14.24 19.52 -7.00
N SER A 267 15.53 19.27 -6.74
CA SER A 267 16.01 18.98 -5.38
C SER A 267 15.82 20.19 -4.45
N GLU A 268 16.07 21.40 -4.96
CA GLU A 268 15.91 22.64 -4.22
C GLU A 268 14.43 23.02 -4.01
N GLU A 269 13.58 22.91 -5.04
CA GLU A 269 12.13 23.18 -4.94
C GLU A 269 11.37 22.18 -4.05
N LEU A 270 11.75 20.90 -4.06
CA LEU A 270 11.14 19.86 -3.22
C LEU A 270 11.78 19.75 -1.82
N GLY A 271 12.87 20.47 -1.54
CA GLY A 271 13.64 20.32 -0.31
C GLY A 271 14.26 18.92 -0.15
N ALA A 272 14.55 18.25 -1.26
CA ALA A 272 15.03 16.87 -1.33
C ALA A 272 16.57 16.78 -1.35
N PRO A 273 17.18 15.68 -0.90
CA PRO A 273 18.62 15.47 -1.03
C PRO A 273 19.02 15.37 -2.51
N LYS A 274 20.12 16.03 -2.90
CA LYS A 274 20.61 16.02 -4.30
C LYS A 274 20.88 14.59 -4.77
N VAL A 275 20.28 14.23 -5.92
CA VAL A 275 20.36 12.89 -6.50
C VAL A 275 21.62 12.76 -7.36
N SER A 276 22.54 11.86 -6.99
CA SER A 276 23.85 11.70 -7.64
C SER A 276 23.81 10.94 -8.97
N ARG A 277 22.76 10.15 -9.21
CA ARG A 277 22.56 9.28 -10.39
C ARG A 277 21.10 9.30 -10.83
N PHE A 278 20.86 9.48 -12.12
CA PHE A 278 19.50 9.51 -12.69
C PHE A 278 19.47 8.96 -14.11
N SER A 279 18.34 8.36 -14.51
CA SER A 279 18.04 8.06 -15.91
C SER A 279 17.54 9.31 -16.63
N VAL A 280 17.92 9.47 -17.89
CA VAL A 280 17.36 10.46 -18.82
C VAL A 280 16.67 9.72 -19.96
N VAL A 281 15.38 9.98 -20.16
CA VAL A 281 14.60 9.57 -21.32
C VAL A 281 14.42 10.79 -22.21
N VAL A 282 14.92 10.75 -23.44
CA VAL A 282 14.65 11.79 -24.44
C VAL A 282 13.60 11.25 -25.41
N ALA A 283 12.46 11.95 -25.48
CA ALA A 283 11.40 11.66 -26.43
C ALA A 283 11.91 11.77 -27.88
N PRO A 284 11.37 10.97 -28.82
CA PRO A 284 11.76 11.08 -30.22
C PRO A 284 11.43 12.47 -30.77
N ALA A 285 12.43 13.14 -31.36
CA ALA A 285 12.15 14.20 -32.32
C ALA A 285 11.37 13.61 -33.51
N PRO A 286 10.47 14.38 -34.17
CA PRO A 286 9.76 13.91 -35.36
C PRO A 286 10.77 13.50 -36.43
N ALA A 287 10.67 12.25 -36.88
CA ALA A 287 11.61 11.68 -37.85
C ALA A 287 11.40 12.27 -39.25
N ALA A 288 12.50 12.42 -40.00
CA ALA A 288 12.42 12.53 -41.45
C ALA A 288 11.95 11.17 -42.02
N GLU A 289 11.16 11.19 -43.09
CA GLU A 289 10.27 10.09 -43.50
C GLU A 289 10.97 8.83 -44.07
N ASP A 290 12.29 8.82 -44.19
CA ASP A 290 13.03 8.05 -45.23
C ASP A 290 13.78 6.78 -44.77
N ASP A 291 13.66 6.37 -43.48
CA ASP A 291 14.38 5.19 -42.92
C ASP A 291 13.44 4.13 -42.28
N GLY A 292 12.13 4.23 -42.49
CA GLY A 292 11.11 3.29 -41.97
C GLY A 292 10.93 3.25 -40.44
N CYS A 293 11.87 3.81 -39.69
CA CYS A 293 11.82 3.98 -38.24
C CYS A 293 11.04 5.25 -37.90
N VAL A 294 9.85 5.11 -37.28
CA VAL A 294 8.91 6.22 -37.00
C VAL A 294 9.37 7.12 -35.82
N GLY A 295 10.67 7.14 -35.53
CA GLY A 295 11.29 7.84 -34.40
C GLY A 295 12.22 6.96 -33.58
N LYS A 296 13.00 7.62 -32.72
CA LYS A 296 13.99 7.01 -31.84
C LYS A 296 13.91 7.63 -30.43
N THR A 297 13.33 6.91 -29.49
CA THR A 297 13.47 7.21 -28.06
C THR A 297 14.90 6.90 -27.63
N THR A 298 15.52 7.72 -26.79
CA THR A 298 16.82 7.39 -26.17
C THR A 298 16.68 7.30 -24.66
N ILE A 299 17.36 6.32 -24.06
CA ILE A 299 17.43 6.11 -22.62
C ILE A 299 18.91 6.05 -22.22
N GLU A 300 19.34 6.99 -21.39
CA GLU A 300 20.71 7.11 -20.90
C GLU A 300 20.73 7.12 -19.37
N THR A 301 21.85 6.71 -18.76
CA THR A 301 22.14 6.98 -17.35
C THR A 301 23.11 8.16 -17.28
N CYS A 302 22.80 9.12 -16.41
CA CYS A 302 23.62 10.30 -16.13
C CYS A 302 23.95 10.37 -14.63
N THR A 303 24.95 11.17 -14.31
CA THR A 303 25.38 11.48 -12.96
C THR A 303 25.42 12.99 -12.73
N ALA A 304 25.45 13.44 -11.48
CA ALA A 304 25.65 14.86 -11.17
C ALA A 304 26.98 15.42 -11.75
N ALA A 305 27.98 14.57 -12.01
CA ALA A 305 29.24 14.99 -12.61
C ALA A 305 29.12 15.38 -14.10
N ASP A 306 28.15 14.82 -14.84
CA ASP A 306 27.92 15.14 -16.26
C ASP A 306 27.55 16.61 -16.49
N GLY A 307 26.93 17.27 -15.50
CA GLY A 307 26.68 18.72 -15.53
C GLY A 307 27.95 19.57 -15.44
N SER A 308 29.01 19.06 -14.80
CA SER A 308 30.24 19.82 -14.51
C SER A 308 31.23 19.88 -15.69
N GLN A 309 31.24 18.87 -16.58
CA GLN A 309 32.18 18.83 -17.72
C GLN A 309 31.92 19.93 -18.77
N ALA A 310 30.73 20.55 -18.77
CA ALA A 310 30.40 21.69 -19.63
C ALA A 310 31.28 22.94 -19.36
N GLY A 311 31.96 23.02 -18.20
CA GLY A 311 32.73 24.20 -17.78
C GLY A 311 34.12 24.37 -18.41
N SER A 312 34.60 23.43 -19.24
CA SER A 312 35.99 23.46 -19.76
C SER A 312 36.15 23.93 -21.22
N GLY A 313 35.05 24.21 -21.92
CA GLY A 313 35.04 24.79 -23.27
C GLY A 313 34.59 26.25 -23.25
N ALA A 314 35.38 27.16 -23.84
CA ALA A 314 35.07 28.59 -23.83
C ALA A 314 33.78 28.90 -24.63
N GLY A 315 32.71 29.30 -23.92
CA GLY A 315 31.43 29.69 -24.52
C GLY A 315 30.19 29.39 -23.68
N ALA A 316 30.27 28.53 -22.66
CA ALA A 316 29.14 28.13 -21.82
C ALA A 316 28.73 29.20 -20.76
N GLY A 317 28.39 30.41 -21.23
CA GLY A 317 28.03 31.57 -20.40
C GLY A 317 26.53 31.88 -20.30
N ALA A 318 25.66 30.90 -20.56
CA ALA A 318 24.21 31.04 -20.45
C ALA A 318 23.61 29.72 -19.95
N GLY A 319 23.17 29.70 -18.68
CA GLY A 319 22.34 28.60 -18.18
C GLY A 319 21.01 28.57 -18.93
N ALA A 320 20.47 27.38 -19.19
CA ALA A 320 19.11 27.28 -19.69
C ALA A 320 18.16 27.90 -18.65
N VAL A 321 17.33 28.85 -19.06
CA VAL A 321 16.32 29.43 -18.17
C VAL A 321 15.24 28.38 -17.96
N LEU A 322 15.26 27.76 -16.79
CA LEU A 322 14.27 26.80 -16.32
C LEU A 322 13.16 27.56 -15.58
N GLU A 323 11.94 27.38 -16.05
CA GLU A 323 10.72 27.88 -15.44
C GLU A 323 9.94 26.68 -14.91
N ALA A 324 9.68 26.62 -13.60
CA ALA A 324 8.81 25.59 -13.03
C ALA A 324 7.35 25.85 -13.46
N VAL A 325 6.69 24.83 -14.00
CA VAL A 325 5.37 24.94 -14.63
C VAL A 325 4.42 23.85 -14.12
N GLN A 326 3.12 24.09 -14.30
CA GLN A 326 2.09 23.14 -13.88
C GLN A 326 1.84 22.07 -14.95
N TRP A 327 1.46 20.87 -14.52
CA TRP A 327 1.06 19.76 -15.39
C TRP A 327 -0.10 20.10 -16.34
N SER A 328 -0.89 21.12 -16.00
CA SER A 328 -1.96 21.67 -16.85
C SER A 328 -1.48 22.28 -18.16
N GLU A 329 -0.18 22.56 -18.33
CA GLU A 329 0.40 22.92 -19.62
C GLU A 329 0.38 21.78 -20.64
N LEU A 330 0.23 20.52 -20.20
CA LEU A 330 0.00 19.38 -21.10
C LEU A 330 -1.45 19.32 -21.62
N GLY A 331 -2.37 20.08 -21.02
CA GLY A 331 -3.68 20.43 -21.60
C GLY A 331 -4.78 19.37 -21.54
N LEU A 332 -4.65 18.29 -20.75
CA LEU A 332 -5.74 17.30 -20.58
C LEU A 332 -7.00 17.89 -19.91
N GLU A 333 -6.89 19.06 -19.29
CA GLU A 333 -7.98 19.89 -18.80
C GLU A 333 -8.94 20.34 -19.92
N GLU A 334 -8.46 20.36 -21.17
CA GLU A 334 -9.26 20.60 -22.38
C GLU A 334 -9.81 19.30 -23.01
N LEU A 335 -9.57 18.13 -22.41
CA LEU A 335 -10.07 16.85 -22.91
C LEU A 335 -11.57 16.70 -22.62
N MET A 336 -12.39 17.28 -23.49
CA MET A 336 -13.83 17.18 -23.41
C MET A 336 -14.30 15.75 -23.73
N LEU A 337 -14.98 15.11 -22.78
CA LEU A 337 -15.77 13.91 -23.01
C LEU A 337 -17.23 14.22 -22.71
N ARG A 338 -18.15 13.63 -23.49
CA ARG A 338 -19.60 13.88 -23.39
C ARG A 338 -20.01 15.36 -23.50
N ASP A 339 -19.18 16.17 -24.15
CA ASP A 339 -19.32 17.63 -24.32
C ASP A 339 -18.99 18.46 -23.04
N SER A 340 -18.50 17.80 -21.97
CA SER A 340 -18.08 18.41 -20.69
C SER A 340 -16.55 18.29 -20.47
N LYS A 341 -15.93 19.25 -19.75
CA LYS A 341 -14.51 19.19 -19.33
C LYS A 341 -14.32 18.36 -18.05
N PRO A 342 -13.11 17.83 -17.77
CA PRO A 342 -12.82 17.24 -16.48
C PRO A 342 -12.87 18.29 -15.36
N VAL A 343 -13.37 17.88 -14.19
CA VAL A 343 -13.42 18.69 -12.96
C VAL A 343 -12.14 18.57 -12.13
N HIS A 344 -11.34 17.54 -12.38
CA HIS A 344 -10.00 17.36 -11.85
C HIS A 344 -9.17 16.50 -12.81
N VAL A 345 -7.86 16.76 -12.89
CA VAL A 345 -6.88 15.94 -13.61
C VAL A 345 -5.70 15.70 -12.68
N SER A 346 -5.32 14.44 -12.50
CA SER A 346 -4.11 14.01 -11.81
C SER A 346 -3.10 13.48 -12.82
N TYR A 347 -1.83 13.87 -12.65
CA TYR A 347 -0.69 13.34 -13.38
C TYR A 347 0.34 12.83 -12.37
N ARG A 348 0.93 11.67 -12.65
CA ARG A 348 2.02 11.11 -11.86
C ARG A 348 2.96 10.29 -12.73
N ILE A 349 4.26 10.57 -12.67
CA ILE A 349 5.26 9.60 -13.11
C ILE A 349 5.43 8.57 -11.99
N VAL A 350 5.20 7.31 -12.32
CA VAL A 350 5.40 6.18 -11.42
C VAL A 350 6.71 5.49 -11.84
N THR A 351 7.68 5.46 -10.93
CA THR A 351 8.99 4.82 -11.12
C THR A 351 9.25 3.80 -10.02
N SER A 352 10.12 2.84 -10.31
CA SER A 352 10.67 1.90 -9.32
C SER A 352 12.19 2.08 -9.25
N GLY A 353 12.77 1.88 -8.06
CA GLY A 353 14.19 2.12 -7.79
C GLY A 353 14.50 3.42 -7.04
N ASP A 354 15.79 3.62 -6.78
CA ASP A 354 16.40 4.67 -5.96
C ASP A 354 17.14 5.75 -6.78
N GLU A 355 17.26 5.60 -8.09
CA GLU A 355 17.78 6.62 -9.01
C GLU A 355 16.70 7.60 -9.48
N GLY A 356 17.09 8.85 -9.72
CA GLY A 356 16.21 9.86 -10.30
C GLY A 356 15.82 9.55 -11.75
N LEU A 357 14.81 10.24 -12.26
CA LEU A 357 14.31 10.07 -13.63
C LEU A 357 13.94 11.41 -14.25
N VAL A 358 14.56 11.73 -15.39
CA VAL A 358 14.27 12.91 -16.20
C VAL A 358 13.64 12.48 -17.51
N VAL A 359 12.55 13.14 -17.93
CA VAL A 359 11.96 12.96 -19.27
C VAL A 359 11.98 14.29 -20.01
N VAL A 360 12.73 14.35 -21.12
CA VAL A 360 12.87 15.53 -21.98
C VAL A 360 11.93 15.40 -23.17
N MET A 361 11.01 16.35 -23.32
CA MET A 361 9.91 16.36 -24.29
C MET A 361 9.99 17.62 -25.16
N ALA A 362 9.80 17.47 -26.47
CA ALA A 362 9.84 18.59 -27.41
C ALA A 362 8.43 19.16 -27.65
N ASP A 363 8.22 20.44 -27.32
CA ASP A 363 6.89 21.06 -27.52
C ASP A 363 6.67 21.51 -28.99
N GLY A 364 7.75 21.68 -29.76
CA GLY A 364 7.70 21.84 -31.22
C GLY A 364 7.70 23.29 -31.70
N ASP A 365 7.52 24.27 -30.80
CA ASP A 365 7.82 25.69 -31.02
C ASP A 365 9.32 26.01 -30.84
N GLY A 366 10.13 25.02 -30.46
CA GLY A 366 11.54 25.17 -30.08
C GLY A 366 11.77 25.17 -28.56
N SER A 367 10.71 25.22 -27.75
CA SER A 367 10.78 25.00 -26.31
C SER A 367 10.73 23.50 -25.95
N LEU A 368 11.13 23.22 -24.72
CA LEU A 368 11.11 21.89 -24.14
C LEU A 368 10.29 21.90 -22.86
N LEU A 369 9.56 20.80 -22.64
CA LEU A 369 9.05 20.45 -21.33
C LEU A 369 9.90 19.31 -20.77
N VAL A 370 10.39 19.46 -19.54
CA VAL A 370 11.30 18.52 -18.89
C VAL A 370 10.75 18.15 -17.52
N THR A 371 10.41 16.89 -17.32
CA THR A 371 10.10 16.40 -15.96
C THR A 371 11.38 16.03 -15.23
N ALA A 372 11.45 16.31 -13.93
CA ALA A 372 12.44 15.74 -13.03
C ALA A 372 11.70 15.02 -11.88
N THR A 373 11.75 13.70 -11.91
CA THR A 373 11.18 12.81 -10.89
C THR A 373 12.27 12.43 -9.90
N LEU A 374 12.09 12.78 -8.63
CA LEU A 374 12.99 12.40 -7.55
C LEU A 374 12.35 11.29 -6.70
N PRO A 375 13.06 10.19 -6.38
CA PRO A 375 12.59 9.23 -5.38
C PRO A 375 12.48 9.94 -4.03
N ASN A 376 11.38 9.74 -3.32
CA ASN A 376 11.05 10.50 -2.11
C ASN A 376 11.79 9.92 -0.89
N ILE A 377 13.11 10.13 -0.89
CA ILE A 377 14.07 9.69 0.13
C ILE A 377 13.73 10.25 1.53
N VAL A 378 12.86 11.27 1.62
CA VAL A 378 12.36 11.83 2.89
C VAL A 378 11.73 10.74 3.76
N ILE A 379 11.05 9.75 3.18
CA ILE A 379 10.50 8.61 3.95
C ILE A 379 11.62 7.67 4.40
N MET A 380 12.55 7.25 3.54
CA MET A 380 13.65 6.36 3.95
C MET A 380 14.54 6.99 5.03
N VAL A 381 14.95 8.25 4.86
CA VAL A 381 15.79 8.97 5.83
C VAL A 381 15.02 9.23 7.12
N ARG A 382 13.80 9.79 7.07
CA ARG A 382 13.05 10.04 8.32
C ARG A 382 12.57 8.77 9.00
N VAL A 383 12.31 7.66 8.30
CA VAL A 383 12.03 6.38 8.96
C VAL A 383 13.30 5.82 9.60
N HIS A 384 14.48 5.93 8.98
CA HIS A 384 15.74 5.55 9.65
C HIS A 384 16.08 6.46 10.83
N GLU A 385 15.97 7.78 10.69
CA GLU A 385 16.26 8.74 11.77
C GLU A 385 15.23 8.66 12.90
N LEU A 386 13.93 8.52 12.61
CA LEU A 386 12.89 8.36 13.64
C LEU A 386 12.88 6.94 14.24
N ALA A 387 13.35 5.91 13.53
CA ALA A 387 13.59 4.60 14.13
C ALA A 387 14.84 4.62 15.03
N ALA A 388 15.92 5.26 14.61
CA ALA A 388 17.14 5.39 15.42
C ALA A 388 16.94 6.29 16.64
N ALA A 389 16.34 7.48 16.45
CA ALA A 389 15.99 8.39 17.53
C ALA A 389 14.84 7.83 18.38
N GLY A 390 13.86 7.14 17.79
CA GLY A 390 12.79 6.46 18.52
C GLY A 390 13.30 5.31 19.37
N LEU A 391 14.23 4.50 18.87
CA LEU A 391 14.92 3.46 19.64
C LEU A 391 15.77 4.07 20.75
N ALA A 392 16.55 5.12 20.47
CA ALA A 392 17.33 5.84 21.47
C ALA A 392 16.45 6.49 22.55
N LEU A 393 15.27 7.01 22.18
CA LEU A 393 14.32 7.61 23.11
C LEU A 393 13.56 6.55 23.92
N LEU A 394 13.22 5.39 23.35
CA LEU A 394 12.71 4.24 24.10
C LEU A 394 13.73 3.78 25.15
N LEU A 395 15.01 3.69 24.77
CA LEU A 395 16.13 3.32 25.64
C LEU A 395 16.44 4.38 26.72
N ALA A 396 15.95 5.62 26.57
CA ALA A 396 16.20 6.72 27.50
C ALA A 396 14.96 7.14 28.34
N ALA A 397 13.74 6.85 27.89
CA ALA A 397 12.50 7.31 28.52
C ALA A 397 11.80 6.24 29.38
N VAL A 398 12.23 4.98 29.31
CA VAL A 398 11.71 3.92 30.19
C VAL A 398 12.66 3.73 31.38
N ALA A 399 12.27 4.24 32.55
CA ALA A 399 12.70 3.67 33.82
C ALA A 399 11.86 2.40 34.08
N PRO A 400 12.44 1.19 34.05
CA PRO A 400 11.66 -0.04 34.02
C PRO A 400 11.13 -0.43 35.41
N ALA A 401 9.86 -0.13 35.67
CA ALA A 401 9.07 -0.80 36.71
C ALA A 401 8.40 -2.05 36.11
N TYR A 402 9.21 -3.08 35.79
CA TYR A 402 8.70 -4.37 35.33
C TYR A 402 8.55 -5.33 36.51
N ALA A 403 7.42 -6.02 36.57
CA ALA A 403 7.27 -7.23 37.37
C ALA A 403 8.20 -8.33 36.86
N VAL A 404 8.91 -8.99 37.78
CA VAL A 404 9.95 -9.98 37.48
C VAL A 404 9.45 -11.40 37.73
N ASP A 405 9.62 -12.28 36.72
CA ASP A 405 9.41 -13.72 36.83
C ASP A 405 10.69 -14.39 37.37
N TYR A 406 10.70 -14.75 38.65
CA TYR A 406 11.78 -15.47 39.30
C TYR A 406 11.61 -16.99 39.19
N ILE A 407 12.45 -17.65 38.38
CA ILE A 407 12.50 -19.12 38.32
C ILE A 407 13.16 -19.65 39.60
N VAL A 408 12.38 -20.38 40.41
CA VAL A 408 12.82 -20.88 41.71
C VAL A 408 13.85 -21.99 41.53
N GLY A 409 15.05 -21.80 42.08
CA GLY A 409 16.20 -22.69 41.87
C GLY A 409 16.97 -22.42 40.57
N ASP A 410 16.64 -21.35 39.84
CA ASP A 410 17.23 -20.98 38.55
C ASP A 410 17.26 -22.20 37.59
N SER A 411 18.43 -22.61 37.09
CA SER A 411 18.58 -23.75 36.17
C SER A 411 18.35 -25.13 36.81
N SER A 412 18.32 -25.23 38.14
CA SER A 412 18.06 -26.49 38.87
C SER A 412 16.57 -26.71 39.16
N GLY A 413 15.75 -25.66 39.01
CA GLY A 413 14.31 -25.70 39.29
C GLY A 413 13.97 -26.02 40.76
N TRP A 414 12.72 -26.39 40.98
CA TRP A 414 12.20 -26.81 42.28
C TRP A 414 12.44 -28.32 42.46
N ALA A 415 13.65 -28.65 42.89
CA ALA A 415 14.15 -30.01 43.13
C ALA A 415 14.71 -30.20 44.56
N SER A 416 14.97 -31.45 44.94
CA SER A 416 15.63 -31.79 46.21
C SER A 416 17.15 -31.55 46.12
N GLY A 417 17.78 -31.08 47.21
CA GLY A 417 19.23 -30.82 47.28
C GLY A 417 19.68 -29.43 46.78
N VAL A 418 18.74 -28.57 46.38
CA VAL A 418 19.01 -27.16 46.02
C VAL A 418 18.96 -26.28 47.28
N ASP A 419 19.93 -25.38 47.44
CA ASP A 419 19.95 -24.40 48.54
C ASP A 419 19.11 -23.15 48.16
N TYR A 420 17.83 -23.18 48.53
CA TYR A 420 16.89 -22.08 48.26
C TYR A 420 17.18 -20.81 49.06
N ASP A 421 17.77 -20.94 50.26
CA ASP A 421 18.17 -19.79 51.07
C ASP A 421 19.32 -19.04 50.39
N SER A 422 20.27 -19.76 49.77
CA SER A 422 21.31 -19.13 48.93
C SER A 422 20.82 -18.67 47.57
N TRP A 423 19.84 -19.35 46.96
CA TRP A 423 19.18 -18.85 45.74
C TRP A 423 18.44 -17.52 45.97
N ALA A 424 17.83 -17.32 47.13
CA ALA A 424 17.09 -16.11 47.47
C ALA A 424 17.99 -14.91 47.86
N LYS A 425 19.23 -15.14 48.30
CA LYS A 425 20.17 -14.06 48.68
C LYS A 425 20.43 -13.12 47.50
N GLY A 426 20.24 -11.82 47.76
CA GLY A 426 20.47 -10.76 46.76
C GLY A 426 19.34 -10.58 45.72
N LYS A 427 18.28 -11.41 45.77
CA LYS A 427 17.05 -11.17 44.99
C LYS A 427 16.10 -10.27 45.82
N THR A 428 15.45 -9.30 45.17
CA THR A 428 14.47 -8.41 45.80
C THR A 428 13.11 -8.69 45.20
N PHE A 429 12.19 -9.23 46.00
CA PHE A 429 10.82 -9.51 45.60
C PHE A 429 9.92 -8.32 45.93
N ASN A 430 9.10 -7.90 44.97
CA ASN A 430 8.21 -6.75 45.05
C ASN A 430 6.76 -7.20 44.84
N VAL A 431 5.80 -6.31 45.11
CA VAL A 431 4.42 -6.52 44.65
C VAL A 431 4.39 -6.65 43.12
N ASP A 432 3.54 -7.55 42.64
CA ASP A 432 3.32 -7.94 41.23
C ASP A 432 4.42 -8.76 40.55
N ASP A 433 5.60 -8.93 41.16
CA ASP A 433 6.57 -9.97 40.77
C ASP A 433 5.94 -11.39 40.84
N SER A 434 6.58 -12.40 40.26
CA SER A 434 6.09 -13.79 40.31
C SER A 434 7.19 -14.80 40.62
N LEU A 435 6.84 -15.86 41.35
CA LEU A 435 7.67 -17.07 41.47
C LEU A 435 7.21 -18.11 40.44
N VAL A 436 8.17 -18.72 39.74
CA VAL A 436 7.94 -19.80 38.77
C VAL A 436 8.63 -21.07 39.27
N PHE A 437 7.85 -22.02 39.75
CA PHE A 437 8.31 -23.31 40.26
C PHE A 437 8.19 -24.38 39.17
N GLN A 438 9.31 -24.85 38.62
CA GLN A 438 9.34 -25.96 37.65
C GLN A 438 9.84 -27.23 38.34
N TYR A 439 9.09 -28.33 38.28
CA TYR A 439 9.36 -29.54 39.07
C TYR A 439 8.83 -30.82 38.42
N SER A 440 9.44 -31.97 38.75
CA SER A 440 8.94 -33.27 38.31
C SER A 440 7.69 -33.72 39.08
N MET A 441 6.95 -34.68 38.53
CA MET A 441 5.79 -35.33 39.18
C MET A 441 6.06 -35.95 40.56
N MET A 442 7.32 -36.07 40.99
CA MET A 442 7.71 -36.54 42.33
C MET A 442 7.67 -35.43 43.41
N HIS A 443 7.27 -34.21 43.04
CA HIS A 443 7.33 -33.01 43.86
C HIS A 443 6.01 -32.21 43.78
N THR A 444 5.79 -31.33 44.75
CA THR A 444 4.65 -30.40 44.80
C THR A 444 5.11 -29.03 45.30
N VAL A 445 4.27 -28.02 45.15
CA VAL A 445 4.44 -26.71 45.79
C VAL A 445 3.25 -26.46 46.68
N ALA A 446 3.47 -26.25 47.97
CA ALA A 446 2.43 -25.85 48.92
C ALA A 446 2.81 -24.53 49.58
N GLU A 447 1.95 -23.51 49.46
CA GLU A 447 2.05 -22.30 50.27
C GLU A 447 1.48 -22.57 51.67
N VAL A 448 2.18 -22.15 52.71
CA VAL A 448 1.91 -22.54 54.10
C VAL A 448 2.10 -21.37 55.08
N SER A 449 1.66 -21.54 56.33
CA SER A 449 1.98 -20.59 57.40
C SER A 449 3.47 -20.66 57.79
N SER A 450 3.99 -19.62 58.46
CA SER A 450 5.37 -19.64 59.01
C SER A 450 5.60 -20.78 60.02
N ALA A 451 4.55 -21.16 60.78
CA ALA A 451 4.60 -22.28 61.71
C ALA A 451 4.64 -23.62 60.97
N ASP A 452 3.78 -23.81 59.97
CA ASP A 452 3.76 -25.01 59.12
C ASP A 452 5.05 -25.16 58.30
N TYR A 453 5.63 -24.07 57.79
CA TYR A 453 6.95 -24.04 57.14
C TYR A 453 8.10 -24.46 58.07
N SER A 454 8.01 -24.07 59.35
CA SER A 454 8.98 -24.45 60.37
C SER A 454 8.83 -25.92 60.78
N ALA A 455 7.59 -26.43 60.81
CA ALA A 455 7.27 -27.82 61.09
C ALA A 455 7.37 -28.76 59.86
N CYS A 456 7.56 -28.22 58.65
CA CYS A 456 7.41 -28.93 57.38
C CYS A 456 6.05 -29.66 57.21
N SER A 457 4.98 -29.00 57.67
CA SER A 457 3.59 -29.46 57.57
C SER A 457 2.94 -28.95 56.29
N ALA A 458 2.48 -29.88 55.44
CA ALA A 458 1.60 -29.54 54.30
C ALA A 458 0.10 -29.64 54.66
N SER A 459 -0.24 -30.08 55.88
CA SER A 459 -1.62 -30.39 56.29
C SER A 459 -2.56 -29.18 56.34
N ASN A 460 -2.00 -27.98 56.49
CA ASN A 460 -2.74 -26.70 56.53
C ASN A 460 -2.35 -25.78 55.37
N SER A 461 -2.08 -26.32 54.17
CA SER A 461 -1.67 -25.50 53.03
C SER A 461 -2.71 -24.46 52.65
N ILE A 462 -2.26 -23.21 52.48
CA ILE A 462 -3.05 -22.07 51.99
C ILE A 462 -3.46 -22.33 50.53
N GLN A 463 -2.51 -22.78 49.71
CA GLN A 463 -2.70 -23.29 48.35
C GLN A 463 -1.69 -24.41 48.08
N SER A 464 -2.05 -25.38 47.24
CA SER A 464 -1.20 -26.53 46.88
C SER A 464 -1.30 -26.86 45.39
N TYR A 465 -0.17 -27.20 44.77
CA TYR A 465 -0.02 -27.42 43.33
C TYR A 465 0.77 -28.70 43.03
N SER A 466 0.44 -29.33 41.90
CA SER A 466 1.08 -30.55 41.38
C SER A 466 1.13 -30.56 39.83
N ASP A 467 1.14 -29.37 39.23
CA ASP A 467 1.04 -29.15 37.78
C ASP A 467 2.40 -29.18 37.03
N GLN A 468 3.49 -29.45 37.75
CA GLN A 468 4.89 -29.50 37.27
C GLN A 468 5.50 -28.15 36.84
N SER A 469 4.70 -27.08 36.72
CA SER A 469 5.16 -25.75 36.30
C SER A 469 4.24 -24.65 36.84
N THR A 470 4.28 -24.41 38.14
CA THR A 470 3.40 -23.45 38.83
C THR A 470 3.96 -22.03 38.74
N LYS A 471 3.15 -21.06 38.30
CA LYS A 471 3.44 -19.61 38.44
C LYS A 471 2.57 -18.99 39.53
N ILE A 472 3.19 -18.31 40.51
CA ILE A 472 2.54 -17.70 41.66
C ILE A 472 2.89 -16.21 41.73
N ALA A 473 1.92 -15.34 41.48
CA ALA A 473 2.09 -13.88 41.57
C ALA A 473 2.17 -13.40 43.03
N LEU A 474 3.02 -12.40 43.30
CA LEU A 474 3.32 -11.82 44.59
C LEU A 474 2.45 -10.57 44.84
N THR A 475 1.14 -10.76 44.88
CA THR A 475 0.14 -9.65 44.86
C THR A 475 0.03 -8.83 46.16
N LYS A 476 0.83 -9.12 47.20
CA LYS A 476 0.79 -8.42 48.50
C LYS A 476 2.17 -8.38 49.17
N PRO A 477 2.54 -7.30 49.89
CA PRO A 477 3.73 -7.26 50.73
C PRO A 477 3.68 -8.26 51.90
N GLY A 478 4.85 -8.65 52.41
CA GLY A 478 4.98 -9.58 53.54
C GLY A 478 5.77 -10.84 53.18
N THR A 479 6.03 -11.71 54.17
CA THR A 479 6.79 -12.95 53.93
C THR A 479 5.85 -14.11 53.61
N ARG A 480 6.08 -14.75 52.45
CA ARG A 480 5.36 -15.95 51.97
C ARG A 480 6.28 -17.17 52.09
N TYR A 481 5.68 -18.33 52.36
CA TYR A 481 6.40 -19.55 52.69
C TYR A 481 5.90 -20.71 51.83
N PHE A 482 6.83 -21.38 51.15
CA PHE A 482 6.55 -22.48 50.21
C PHE A 482 7.34 -23.73 50.59
N ILE A 483 6.69 -24.89 50.56
CA ILE A 483 7.31 -26.19 50.87
C ILE A 483 6.96 -27.24 49.81
N CYS A 484 7.82 -28.23 49.63
CA CYS A 484 7.43 -29.47 48.95
C CYS A 484 6.68 -30.38 49.93
N GLY A 485 5.43 -30.71 49.59
CA GLY A 485 4.55 -31.54 50.44
C GLY A 485 4.83 -33.05 50.36
N ALA A 486 5.76 -33.48 49.50
CA ALA A 486 6.20 -34.87 49.44
C ALA A 486 6.98 -35.24 50.73
N SER A 487 6.72 -36.45 51.25
CA SER A 487 7.21 -36.87 52.57
C SER A 487 8.73 -36.77 52.68
N GLY A 488 9.21 -36.06 53.71
CA GLY A 488 10.63 -35.83 53.96
C GLY A 488 11.31 -34.75 53.10
N HIS A 489 10.73 -34.32 51.97
CA HIS A 489 11.42 -33.41 51.04
C HIS A 489 11.63 -32.01 51.66
N CYS A 490 10.60 -31.42 52.28
CA CYS A 490 10.73 -30.15 53.01
C CYS A 490 11.79 -30.23 54.13
N ALA A 491 11.83 -31.35 54.88
CA ALA A 491 12.81 -31.57 55.95
C ALA A 491 14.24 -31.74 55.40
N GLY A 492 14.37 -32.28 54.18
CA GLY A 492 15.61 -32.28 53.38
C GLY A 492 15.95 -30.96 52.70
N GLY A 493 15.34 -29.84 53.11
CA GLY A 493 15.65 -28.48 52.62
C GLY A 493 14.83 -28.02 51.42
N MET A 494 13.89 -28.81 50.91
CA MET A 494 13.05 -28.43 49.76
C MET A 494 11.91 -27.48 50.17
N LYS A 495 12.29 -26.27 50.55
CA LYS A 495 11.42 -25.20 51.05
C LYS A 495 12.04 -23.82 50.78
N LEU A 496 11.21 -22.80 50.62
CA LEU A 496 11.59 -21.41 50.31
C LEU A 496 10.75 -20.42 51.13
N ALA A 497 11.38 -19.40 51.68
CA ALA A 497 10.70 -18.20 52.19
C ALA A 497 11.10 -16.97 51.35
N VAL A 498 10.14 -16.14 50.98
CA VAL A 498 10.40 -14.87 50.27
C VAL A 498 9.71 -13.71 50.98
N THR A 499 10.42 -12.61 51.19
CA THR A 499 9.85 -11.37 51.74
C THR A 499 9.56 -10.40 50.61
N VAL A 500 8.27 -10.08 50.43
CA VAL A 500 7.76 -9.20 49.38
C VAL A 500 7.70 -7.76 49.89
N SER A 501 8.38 -6.85 49.19
CA SER A 501 8.40 -5.40 49.45
C SER A 501 7.18 -4.72 48.85
N ALA A 502 6.69 -3.65 49.49
CA ALA A 502 5.67 -2.78 48.89
C ALA A 502 6.28 -1.95 47.75
N ALA A 503 5.50 -1.72 46.68
CA ALA A 503 5.93 -0.86 45.58
C ALA A 503 6.09 0.59 46.04
N ASP A 504 7.22 1.23 45.68
CA ASP A 504 7.63 2.51 46.24
C ASP A 504 6.91 3.69 45.55
N ALA A 505 5.91 4.26 46.22
CA ALA A 505 5.00 5.26 45.67
C ALA A 505 5.64 6.65 45.57
N THR A 506 6.51 6.83 44.56
CA THR A 506 7.28 8.06 44.32
C THR A 506 6.38 9.28 44.12
N THR A 507 6.12 10.00 45.20
CA THR A 507 5.39 11.27 45.23
C THR A 507 6.35 12.38 45.69
N PRO A 508 6.59 13.44 44.90
CA PRO A 508 7.47 14.54 45.32
C PRO A 508 6.99 15.22 46.60
N ALA A 509 7.89 15.34 47.59
CA ALA A 509 7.54 15.82 48.92
C ALA A 509 7.31 17.34 48.97
N THR A 510 6.05 17.76 48.86
CA THR A 510 5.63 19.14 49.16
C THR A 510 5.66 19.38 50.68
N LYS A 511 6.43 20.37 51.12
CA LYS A 511 6.66 20.67 52.55
C LYS A 511 5.40 21.23 53.23
N SER A 512 5.00 20.63 54.36
CA SER A 512 3.95 21.16 55.23
C SER A 512 4.47 22.22 56.21
N PRO A 513 3.77 23.37 56.38
CA PRO A 513 3.82 24.19 57.59
C PRO A 513 3.01 23.55 58.75
N PRO A 514 3.16 24.03 59.99
CA PRO A 514 2.71 23.32 61.20
C PRO A 514 1.22 23.47 61.54
N SER A 515 0.74 22.55 62.39
CA SER A 515 -0.65 22.45 62.88
C SER A 515 -0.99 23.44 64.00
N SER A 516 -2.28 23.73 64.18
CA SER A 516 -2.87 23.84 65.54
C SER A 516 -4.36 23.50 65.56
N GLU A 517 -4.73 22.71 66.57
CA GLU A 517 -6.01 22.61 67.29
C GLU A 517 -7.35 22.31 66.57
N THR A 518 -8.11 21.41 67.19
CA THR A 518 -9.52 21.08 66.95
C THR A 518 -10.30 21.30 68.25
N PRO A 519 -11.57 21.75 68.19
CA PRO A 519 -12.55 21.08 69.04
C PRO A 519 -13.98 20.91 68.45
N ALA A 520 -14.51 19.70 68.65
CA ALA A 520 -15.92 19.33 68.91
C ALA A 520 -17.04 19.44 67.83
N THR A 521 -17.83 18.36 67.76
CA THR A 521 -19.18 18.23 67.18
C THR A 521 -20.28 18.60 68.19
N PRO A 522 -21.50 19.03 67.79
CA PRO A 522 -22.67 18.12 67.67
C PRO A 522 -23.65 18.49 66.51
N SER A 523 -24.25 17.59 65.71
CA SER A 523 -25.39 16.64 65.93
C SER A 523 -26.79 17.13 65.49
N ASP A 524 -27.31 16.57 64.38
CA ASP A 524 -28.74 16.20 64.07
C ASP A 524 -29.86 17.29 64.05
N PRO A 525 -31.15 17.02 63.69
CA PRO A 525 -31.76 15.82 63.06
C PRO A 525 -32.78 16.02 61.88
N GLY A 526 -33.01 14.93 61.13
CA GLY A 526 -34.31 14.32 60.70
C GLY A 526 -35.53 15.08 60.09
N SER A 527 -36.05 14.54 58.96
CA SER A 527 -37.47 14.30 58.55
C SER A 527 -37.55 14.00 57.03
N GLU A 528 -38.46 13.20 56.44
CA GLU A 528 -39.43 12.18 56.92
C GLU A 528 -39.95 11.34 55.72
N THR A 529 -40.81 10.32 55.91
CA THR A 529 -41.34 9.45 54.83
C THR A 529 -42.77 8.97 55.10
N PRO A 530 -43.68 9.06 54.10
CA PRO A 530 -44.44 7.89 53.61
C PRO A 530 -44.63 7.90 52.06
N ALA A 531 -44.75 6.84 51.25
CA ALA A 531 -45.18 5.42 51.35
C ALA A 531 -46.52 5.11 50.64
N ASP A 532 -46.44 4.65 49.37
CA ASP A 532 -47.26 3.61 48.66
C ASP A 532 -48.82 3.75 48.56
N PRO A 533 -49.62 2.87 47.86
CA PRO A 533 -49.28 1.67 47.06
C PRO A 533 -50.02 1.40 45.71
N SER A 534 -49.48 0.42 44.93
CA SER A 534 -50.16 -0.42 43.88
C SER A 534 -50.68 0.29 42.60
N THR A 535 -51.26 -0.31 41.53
CA THR A 535 -51.74 -1.67 41.08
C THR A 535 -51.79 -1.64 39.49
N GLU A 536 -52.10 -2.61 38.61
CA GLU A 536 -52.63 -4.01 38.55
C GLU A 536 -51.90 -4.88 37.45
N THR A 537 -52.63 -5.71 36.66
CA THR A 537 -52.30 -6.51 35.44
C THR A 537 -53.67 -6.86 34.75
N PRO A 538 -53.87 -7.70 33.70
CA PRO A 538 -52.99 -8.40 32.73
C PRO A 538 -53.29 -8.03 31.24
N SER A 539 -52.66 -8.64 30.22
CA SER A 539 -53.23 -9.81 29.48
C SER A 539 -52.27 -10.38 28.40
N THR A 540 -52.39 -11.68 28.12
CA THR A 540 -51.71 -12.49 27.07
C THR A 540 -52.71 -12.91 25.96
N PRO A 541 -52.40 -13.77 24.95
CA PRO A 541 -51.14 -14.28 24.36
C PRO A 541 -51.07 -13.99 22.81
N SER A 542 -50.10 -14.48 22.01
CA SER A 542 -50.20 -15.79 21.31
C SER A 542 -48.95 -16.14 20.47
N THR A 543 -48.51 -17.41 20.57
CA THR A 543 -47.62 -18.16 19.66
C THR A 543 -48.42 -18.71 18.44
N PRO A 544 -47.88 -19.51 17.47
CA PRO A 544 -46.55 -20.14 17.35
C PRO A 544 -45.80 -19.95 16.02
N ALA A 545 -44.55 -20.43 15.99
CA ALA A 545 -43.85 -20.80 14.75
C ALA A 545 -43.88 -22.33 14.53
N ALA A 546 -43.80 -22.75 13.27
CA ALA A 546 -43.57 -24.14 12.84
C ALA A 546 -42.55 -24.11 11.69
N THR A 547 -41.39 -24.77 11.76
CA THR A 547 -41.14 -26.24 11.72
C THR A 547 -41.30 -26.83 10.31
N THR A 548 -40.17 -27.14 9.64
CA THR A 548 -39.88 -28.46 9.04
C THR A 548 -38.48 -28.55 8.40
N THR A 549 -37.77 -29.63 8.70
CA THR A 549 -36.69 -30.25 7.91
C THR A 549 -37.18 -31.61 7.40
N PRO A 550 -36.80 -32.08 6.20
CA PRO A 550 -35.66 -33.01 6.04
C PRO A 550 -34.73 -32.59 4.86
N THR A 551 -33.46 -32.99 4.69
CA THR A 551 -32.62 -34.18 5.02
C THR A 551 -32.46 -35.22 3.89
N SER A 552 -31.21 -35.29 3.36
CA SER A 552 -30.62 -36.39 2.54
C SER A 552 -31.12 -36.56 1.08
N SER A 553 -30.43 -37.25 0.15
CA SER A 553 -29.20 -38.07 0.28
C SER A 553 -28.36 -38.20 -1.01
N THR A 554 -27.06 -38.48 -0.84
CA THR A 554 -26.17 -39.38 -1.64
C THR A 554 -25.98 -39.20 -3.16
N GLY A 555 -24.71 -39.18 -3.59
CA GLY A 555 -24.30 -39.45 -4.99
C GLY A 555 -22.78 -39.27 -5.21
N SER A 556 -22.01 -40.36 -5.21
CA SER A 556 -20.54 -40.31 -5.33
C SER A 556 -20.02 -40.99 -6.61
N THR A 557 -18.94 -40.45 -7.18
CA THR A 557 -17.85 -41.23 -7.83
C THR A 557 -16.60 -40.38 -7.93
N GLY A 558 -15.42 -41.00 -7.97
CA GLY A 558 -14.16 -40.32 -8.22
C GLY A 558 -12.99 -41.28 -8.43
N ALA A 559 -12.02 -40.88 -9.25
CA ALA A 559 -10.68 -41.46 -9.43
C ALA A 559 -9.86 -40.53 -10.35
N SER A 560 -8.53 -40.63 -10.53
CA SER A 560 -7.37 -40.98 -9.68
C SER A 560 -6.18 -41.23 -10.63
N GLY A 561 -4.95 -40.86 -10.27
CA GLY A 561 -3.73 -41.02 -11.11
C GLY A 561 -3.00 -39.69 -11.34
N ARG A 562 -1.84 -39.33 -10.76
CA ARG A 562 -0.78 -39.98 -9.96
C ARG A 562 0.48 -40.40 -10.75
N GLY A 563 1.61 -39.78 -10.39
CA GLY A 563 3.00 -39.99 -10.87
C GLY A 563 3.79 -38.69 -10.62
N SER A 564 4.84 -38.54 -9.79
CA SER A 564 5.95 -39.42 -9.37
C SER A 564 6.95 -39.68 -10.52
N GLU A 565 8.27 -39.48 -10.40
CA GLU A 565 9.14 -38.92 -9.34
C GLU A 565 10.56 -38.66 -9.91
N ALA A 566 11.44 -37.92 -9.21
CA ALA A 566 12.90 -38.20 -9.13
C ALA A 566 13.65 -37.14 -8.28
N HIS A 567 14.71 -37.56 -7.58
CA HIS A 567 15.64 -36.70 -6.82
C HIS A 567 17.04 -36.63 -7.47
N SER A 568 17.81 -35.59 -7.15
CA SER A 568 19.27 -35.64 -7.07
C SER A 568 19.77 -34.67 -6.00
N VAL A 569 20.85 -35.01 -5.29
CA VAL A 569 21.31 -34.32 -4.07
C VAL A 569 22.84 -34.31 -3.96
N ILE A 570 23.43 -33.13 -3.75
CA ILE A 570 24.79 -32.78 -3.23
C ILE A 570 24.79 -31.22 -3.09
N GLY A 571 25.38 -30.55 -2.09
CA GLY A 571 26.03 -30.97 -0.83
C GLY A 571 26.98 -29.88 -0.28
N LEU A 572 26.90 -29.55 1.03
CA LEU A 572 27.64 -28.50 1.80
C LEU A 572 27.22 -27.03 1.46
N LEU A 573 26.88 -26.13 2.41
CA LEU A 573 27.54 -25.58 3.63
C LEU A 573 28.64 -24.54 3.29
N VAL A 574 28.73 -23.35 3.89
CA VAL A 574 28.39 -22.80 5.24
C VAL A 574 27.76 -21.39 5.08
N GLY A 575 26.98 -20.77 5.98
CA GLY A 575 26.49 -21.10 7.34
C GLY A 575 25.42 -20.09 7.78
N ALA A 576 24.85 -20.21 9.00
CA ALA A 576 23.56 -19.60 9.33
C ALA A 576 23.53 -18.71 10.59
N ILE A 577 22.64 -17.72 10.58
CA ILE A 577 21.92 -17.22 11.77
C ILE A 577 20.42 -17.22 11.44
N GLY A 578 19.64 -17.85 12.31
CA GLY A 578 18.17 -17.82 12.37
C GLY A 578 17.76 -17.99 13.84
N LEU A 579 16.49 -18.18 14.20
CA LEU A 579 15.23 -18.23 13.45
C LEU A 579 14.10 -18.03 14.49
N ALA A 580 12.83 -18.01 14.03
CA ALA A 580 11.64 -18.40 14.78
C ALA A 580 11.10 -17.39 15.83
N MET A 581 9.77 -17.29 16.06
CA MET A 581 8.64 -17.91 15.34
C MET A 581 7.38 -17.05 15.50
N THR A 582 6.46 -17.17 14.54
CA THR A 582 5.07 -16.72 14.69
C THR A 582 4.18 -17.87 15.19
N CYS A 583 3.36 -17.60 16.19
CA CYS A 583 2.07 -18.25 16.49
C CYS A 583 1.13 -17.16 17.02
#